data_AF-A0A4Y2GRU3-F1
#
_entry.id   AF-A0A4Y2GRU3-F1
#
_cell.length_a   1.000
_cell.length_b   1.000
_cell.length_c   1.000
_cell.angle_alpha   90.00
_cell.angle_beta   90.00
_cell.angle_gamma   90.00
#
_symmetry.space_group_name_H-M   'P 1'
#
loop_
_entity.id
_entity.type
_entity.pdbx_description
1 polymer ?
#
loop_
_entity_poly.entity_id
_entity_poly.type
_entity_poly.pdbx_seq_one_letter_code
_entity_poly.pdbx_strand_id
1 'polypeptide(L)'
;MDETGISTIPNRTPNVITPKGKKTVCKISSAERGQTVTAVCCMSATGVSDPPASVLPRKRMNPLLYKDAPNGTLPLIRDIGYMNSHLFIDWLKHFVKHAKPSAEVPVLLIADNHTSLCSLPAVLFCRENHITFLTLPPHASHVLQPLDKCFFAPLKALYSSEAEKWLAKNPGKVITQYEVQGFIKTLIAPQPGFNSQKNLSELQVLSHTTLTL
;
A
#
# COMPACT_ATOMS: atom_id res chain seq x y z
N MET A 1 0.14 10.46 0.37
CA MET A 1 1.03 9.34 0.00
C MET A 1 1.56 8.75 1.28
N ASP A 2 1.65 7.43 1.33
CA ASP A 2 2.17 6.71 2.49
C ASP A 2 2.70 5.34 2.06
N GLU A 3 3.52 4.73 2.91
CA GLU A 3 4.23 3.48 2.67
C GLU A 3 3.70 2.37 3.59
N THR A 4 3.59 1.16 3.07
CA THR A 4 3.18 0.02 3.90
C THR A 4 3.96 -1.24 3.56
N GLY A 5 4.41 -1.93 4.60
CA GLY A 5 5.06 -3.24 4.46
C GLY A 5 4.04 -4.35 4.22
N ILE A 6 4.23 -5.10 3.14
CA ILE A 6 3.49 -6.31 2.80
C ILE A 6 4.46 -7.49 2.88
N SER A 7 4.28 -8.33 3.91
CA SER A 7 5.12 -9.50 4.16
C SER A 7 4.60 -10.73 3.41
N THR A 8 5.51 -11.58 2.91
CA THR A 8 5.16 -12.92 2.40
C THR A 8 4.58 -13.85 3.47
N ILE A 9 4.75 -13.49 4.75
CA ILE A 9 4.04 -14.08 5.87
C ILE A 9 3.08 -13.02 6.42
N PRO A 10 1.76 -13.14 6.16
CA PRO A 10 0.80 -12.18 6.65
C PRO A 10 0.76 -12.16 8.18
N ASN A 11 0.95 -10.98 8.80
CA ASN A 11 0.96 -10.83 10.26
C ASN A 11 -0.43 -10.97 10.90
N ARG A 12 -1.48 -10.73 10.12
CA ARG A 12 -2.87 -10.84 10.59
C ARG A 12 -3.45 -12.13 10.06
N THR A 13 -3.77 -13.08 10.92
CA THR A 13 -4.42 -14.33 10.49
C THR A 13 -5.93 -14.23 10.74
N PRO A 14 -6.78 -14.57 9.75
CA PRO A 14 -8.22 -14.69 9.98
C PRO A 14 -8.52 -15.70 11.09
N ASN A 15 -9.58 -15.41 11.86
CA ASN A 15 -10.08 -16.31 12.91
C ASN A 15 -10.49 -17.66 12.30
N VAL A 16 -10.19 -18.74 13.02
CA VAL A 16 -10.58 -20.11 12.61
C VAL A 16 -11.85 -20.52 13.38
N ILE A 17 -12.90 -20.89 12.67
CA ILE A 17 -14.14 -21.39 13.26
C ILE A 17 -14.04 -22.91 13.39
N THR A 18 -14.24 -23.45 14.59
CA THR A 18 -14.19 -24.89 14.86
C THR A 18 -15.35 -25.35 15.74
N PRO A 19 -15.77 -26.64 15.65
CA PRO A 19 -16.74 -27.20 16.57
C PRO A 19 -16.27 -27.13 18.03
N LYS A 20 -17.21 -26.88 18.95
CA LYS A 20 -16.95 -26.82 20.40
C LYS A 20 -16.30 -28.14 20.87
N GLY A 21 -15.17 -28.04 21.57
CA GLY A 21 -14.45 -29.20 22.15
C GLY A 21 -13.20 -29.65 21.37
N LYS A 22 -12.90 -29.06 20.21
CA LYS A 22 -11.67 -29.36 19.47
C LYS A 22 -10.45 -28.70 20.13
N LYS A 23 -9.51 -29.53 20.63
CA LYS A 23 -8.32 -29.08 21.38
C LYS A 23 -7.18 -28.57 20.48
N THR A 24 -7.10 -29.05 19.24
CA THR A 24 -6.04 -28.67 18.30
C THR A 24 -6.64 -27.92 17.12
N VAL A 25 -6.34 -26.62 17.05
CA VAL A 25 -6.70 -25.73 15.95
C VAL A 25 -5.39 -25.22 15.36
N CYS A 26 -5.05 -25.68 14.16
CA CYS A 26 -3.82 -25.30 13.47
C CYS A 26 -4.15 -24.46 12.23
N LYS A 27 -3.23 -23.57 11.88
CA LYS A 27 -3.27 -22.78 10.64
C LYS A 27 -1.97 -22.99 9.88
N ILE A 28 -2.08 -23.06 8.56
CA ILE A 28 -0.92 -23.18 7.68
C ILE A 28 -0.21 -21.83 7.65
N SER A 29 1.05 -21.79 8.07
CA SER A 29 1.93 -20.65 7.82
C SER A 29 2.65 -20.84 6.48
N SER A 30 2.94 -19.73 5.82
CA SER A 30 3.69 -19.72 4.55
C SER A 30 5.15 -20.17 4.77
N ALA A 31 5.82 -19.65 5.79
CA ALA A 31 7.21 -19.99 6.13
C ALA A 31 7.52 -19.57 7.59
N GLU A 32 8.75 -19.80 8.07
CA GLU A 32 9.24 -19.32 9.36
C GLU A 32 9.74 -17.87 9.31
N ARG A 33 10.37 -17.46 8.20
CA ARG A 33 10.87 -16.09 7.98
C ARG A 33 10.35 -15.54 6.66
N GLY A 34 9.73 -14.37 6.73
CA GLY A 34 9.12 -13.69 5.59
C GLY A 34 10.05 -12.65 4.99
N GLN A 35 9.77 -12.28 3.74
CA GLN A 35 10.35 -11.09 3.11
C GLN A 35 9.27 -10.02 3.00
N THR A 36 9.62 -8.79 3.32
CA THR A 36 8.70 -7.65 3.24
C THR A 36 8.92 -6.87 1.96
N VAL A 37 7.84 -6.65 1.22
CA VAL A 37 7.76 -5.75 0.08
C VAL A 37 7.17 -4.44 0.56
N THR A 38 7.77 -3.29 0.23
CA THR A 38 7.19 -2.00 0.58
C THR A 38 6.31 -1.53 -0.55
N ALA A 39 5.02 -1.38 -0.30
CA ALA A 39 4.07 -0.79 -1.24
C ALA A 39 3.89 0.69 -0.90
N VAL A 40 3.94 1.54 -1.92
CA VAL A 40 3.79 2.99 -1.83
C VAL A 40 2.49 3.35 -2.52
N CYS A 41 1.55 3.91 -1.76
CA CYS A 41 0.22 4.22 -2.27
C CYS A 41 -0.04 5.72 -2.15
N CYS A 42 -0.79 6.25 -3.11
CA CYS A 42 -1.27 7.63 -3.09
C CYS A 42 -2.73 7.66 -3.53
N MET A 43 -3.54 8.39 -2.76
CA MET A 43 -4.97 8.52 -2.96
C MET A 43 -5.38 9.97 -2.79
N SER A 44 -6.31 10.41 -3.64
CA SER A 44 -6.95 11.72 -3.53
C SER A 44 -8.10 11.68 -2.51
N ALA A 45 -8.54 12.85 -2.06
CA ALA A 45 -9.74 12.99 -1.22
C ALA A 45 -11.03 12.52 -1.94
N THR A 46 -11.04 12.48 -3.27
CA THR A 46 -12.16 11.96 -4.07
C THR A 46 -12.16 10.43 -4.18
N GLY A 47 -11.18 9.74 -3.58
CA GLY A 47 -11.06 8.29 -3.61
C GLY A 47 -10.39 7.74 -4.87
N VAL A 48 -9.82 8.60 -5.72
CA VAL A 48 -9.03 8.18 -6.89
C VAL A 48 -7.63 7.82 -6.40
N SER A 49 -7.16 6.61 -6.75
CA SER A 49 -5.81 6.14 -6.41
C SER A 49 -4.91 6.19 -7.63
N ASP A 50 -3.69 6.68 -7.44
CA ASP A 50 -2.63 6.52 -8.43
C ASP A 50 -2.14 5.07 -8.45
N PRO A 51 -1.59 4.58 -9.59
CA PRO A 51 -0.97 3.27 -9.64
C PRO A 51 0.16 3.17 -8.59
N PRO A 52 0.16 2.12 -7.75
CA PRO A 52 1.09 2.02 -6.64
C PRO A 52 2.52 1.81 -7.14
N ALA A 53 3.51 2.16 -6.32
CA ALA A 53 4.87 1.69 -6.50
C ALA A 53 5.19 0.58 -5.50
N SER A 54 6.09 -0.31 -5.89
CA SER A 54 6.46 -1.47 -5.08
C SER A 54 7.98 -1.54 -5.01
N VAL A 55 8.54 -1.53 -3.80
CA VAL A 55 9.98 -1.64 -3.54
C VAL A 55 10.28 -3.05 -3.04
N LEU A 56 11.07 -3.80 -3.80
CA LEU A 56 11.48 -5.16 -3.43
C LEU A 56 12.90 -5.18 -2.82
N PRO A 57 13.13 -5.94 -1.71
CA PRO A 57 14.45 -6.12 -1.10
C PRO A 57 15.34 -7.01 -1.97
N ARG A 58 15.99 -6.42 -2.99
CA ARG A 58 16.89 -7.10 -3.94
C ARG A 58 18.00 -6.17 -4.43
N LYS A 59 19.06 -6.77 -4.99
CA LYS A 59 20.14 -6.02 -5.69
C LYS A 59 19.93 -5.89 -7.20
N ARG A 60 19.09 -6.75 -7.80
CA ARG A 60 18.87 -6.83 -9.25
C ARG A 60 17.40 -6.97 -9.59
N MET A 61 16.98 -6.31 -10.67
CA MET A 61 15.64 -6.42 -11.22
C MET A 61 15.42 -7.76 -11.91
N ASN A 62 14.34 -8.43 -11.52
CA ASN A 62 13.80 -9.56 -12.23
C ASN A 62 12.36 -9.20 -12.66
N PRO A 63 12.08 -9.03 -13.96
CA PRO A 63 10.75 -8.68 -14.46
C PRO A 63 9.65 -9.64 -14.00
N LEU A 64 9.97 -10.91 -13.74
CA LEU A 64 9.01 -11.91 -13.28
C LEU A 64 8.37 -11.56 -11.93
N LEU A 65 9.01 -10.72 -11.11
CA LEU A 65 8.46 -10.26 -9.82
C LEU A 65 7.24 -9.35 -9.98
N TYR A 66 7.10 -8.73 -11.15
CA TYR A 66 6.04 -7.78 -11.47
C TYR A 66 5.09 -8.31 -12.54
N LYS A 67 5.21 -9.58 -12.94
CA LYS A 67 4.41 -10.19 -14.02
C LYS A 67 2.91 -10.05 -13.78
N ASP A 68 2.49 -10.14 -12.51
CA ASP A 68 1.09 -10.08 -12.08
C ASP A 68 0.78 -8.78 -11.34
N ALA A 69 1.61 -7.74 -11.46
CA ALA A 69 1.37 -6.47 -10.81
C ALA A 69 0.16 -5.74 -11.41
N PRO A 70 -0.50 -4.85 -10.64
CA PRO A 70 -1.48 -3.92 -11.19
C PRO A 70 -0.91 -3.14 -12.37
N ASN A 71 -1.76 -2.82 -13.35
CA ASN A 71 -1.33 -2.07 -14.52
C ASN A 71 -0.83 -0.68 -14.09
N GLY A 72 0.35 -0.29 -14.59
CA GLY A 72 0.98 0.97 -14.24
C GLY A 72 1.75 0.95 -12.92
N THR A 73 1.87 -0.18 -12.22
CA THR A 73 2.73 -0.26 -11.03
C THR A 73 4.17 0.10 -11.37
N LEU A 74 4.77 0.99 -10.58
CA LEU A 74 6.17 1.37 -10.72
C LEU A 74 7.06 0.33 -10.00
N PRO A 75 7.91 -0.43 -10.72
CA PRO A 75 8.79 -1.41 -10.12
C PRO A 75 10.04 -0.73 -9.56
N LEU A 76 10.24 -0.81 -8.25
CA LEU A 76 11.41 -0.27 -7.56
C LEU A 76 12.17 -1.38 -6.84
N ILE A 77 13.49 -1.23 -6.75
CA ILE A 77 14.35 -2.20 -6.10
C ILE A 77 15.37 -1.51 -5.23
N ARG A 78 15.56 -2.07 -4.04
CA ARG A 78 16.62 -1.70 -3.13
C ARG A 78 17.04 -2.90 -2.34
N ASP A 79 18.31 -2.99 -1.95
CA ASP A 79 18.84 -4.09 -1.14
C ASP A 79 18.08 -4.31 0.17
N ILE A 80 17.74 -3.23 0.89
CA ILE A 80 17.02 -3.29 2.16
C ILE A 80 15.49 -3.26 2.02
N GLY A 81 14.96 -3.01 0.83
CA GLY A 81 13.51 -3.02 0.56
C GLY A 81 12.71 -1.79 1.02
N TYR A 82 13.37 -0.75 1.54
CA TYR A 82 12.72 0.51 1.98
C TYR A 82 12.93 1.65 0.98
N MET A 83 12.12 2.70 1.03
CA MET A 83 12.32 3.91 0.23
C MET A 83 13.62 4.64 0.58
N ASN A 84 14.23 5.30 -0.40
CA ASN A 84 15.28 6.30 -0.20
C ASN A 84 14.97 7.55 -1.04
N SER A 85 15.75 8.61 -0.87
CA SER A 85 15.52 9.87 -1.58
C SER A 85 15.61 9.76 -3.10
N HIS A 86 16.45 8.87 -3.63
CA HIS A 86 16.57 8.66 -5.09
C HIS A 86 15.33 7.98 -5.67
N LEU A 87 14.90 6.88 -5.05
CA LEU A 87 13.69 6.15 -5.43
C LEU A 87 12.43 7.02 -5.24
N PHE A 88 12.45 7.92 -4.24
CA PHE A 88 11.36 8.87 -4.04
C PHE A 88 11.24 9.87 -5.19
N ILE A 89 12.35 10.33 -5.78
CA ILE A 89 12.32 11.19 -6.98
C ILE A 89 11.74 10.42 -8.17
N ASP A 90 12.11 9.16 -8.36
CA ASP A 90 11.53 8.33 -9.42
C ASP A 90 10.03 8.08 -9.20
N TRP A 91 9.63 7.91 -7.94
CA TRP A 91 8.22 7.89 -7.56
C TRP A 91 7.51 9.23 -7.85
N LEU A 92 8.13 10.38 -7.58
CA LEU A 92 7.56 11.69 -7.89
C LEU A 92 7.36 11.90 -9.41
N LYS A 93 8.30 11.45 -10.24
CA LYS A 93 8.13 11.47 -11.71
C LYS A 93 6.94 10.62 -12.15
N HIS A 94 6.79 9.44 -11.54
CA HIS A 94 5.64 8.56 -11.77
C HIS A 94 4.34 9.23 -11.31
N PHE A 95 4.33 9.87 -10.14
CA PHE A 95 3.19 10.62 -9.64
C PHE A 95 2.78 11.76 -10.58
N VAL A 96 3.71 12.60 -11.04
CA VAL A 96 3.44 13.68 -12.01
C VAL A 96 2.81 13.14 -13.29
N LYS A 97 3.28 11.99 -13.79
CA LYS A 97 2.73 11.34 -15.00
C LYS A 97 1.24 10.97 -14.85
N HIS A 98 0.81 10.61 -13.64
CA HIS A 98 -0.56 10.16 -13.35
C HIS A 98 -1.46 11.30 -12.86
N ALA A 99 -0.99 12.08 -11.90
CA ALA A 99 -1.73 13.20 -11.32
C ALA A 99 -1.82 14.42 -12.25
N LYS A 100 -0.87 14.58 -13.18
CA LYS A 100 -0.79 15.66 -14.17
C LYS A 100 -1.02 17.07 -13.58
N PRO A 101 -0.26 17.45 -12.53
CA PRO A 101 -0.35 18.79 -11.96
C PRO A 101 0.01 19.86 -13.00
N SER A 102 -0.62 21.02 -12.90
CA SER A 102 -0.36 22.17 -13.77
C SER A 102 -0.53 23.49 -13.00
N ALA A 103 -0.15 24.61 -13.60
CA ALA A 103 -0.34 25.92 -12.98
C ALA A 103 -1.83 26.25 -12.71
N GLU A 104 -2.73 25.76 -13.58
CA GLU A 104 -4.19 25.94 -13.43
C GLU A 104 -4.78 24.97 -12.40
N VAL A 105 -4.18 23.78 -12.26
CA VAL A 105 -4.62 22.72 -11.35
C VAL A 105 -3.43 22.26 -10.50
N PRO A 106 -3.02 23.06 -9.48
CA PRO A 106 -1.95 22.67 -8.59
C PRO A 106 -2.36 21.51 -7.69
N VAL A 107 -1.38 20.72 -7.25
CA VAL A 107 -1.63 19.54 -6.43
C VAL A 107 -0.97 19.69 -5.06
N LEU A 108 -1.72 19.39 -4.00
CA LEU A 108 -1.19 19.25 -2.65
C LEU A 108 -0.84 17.78 -2.40
N LEU A 109 0.44 17.49 -2.23
CA LEU A 109 0.93 16.17 -1.85
C LEU A 109 1.22 16.14 -0.36
N ILE A 110 0.44 15.37 0.39
CA ILE A 110 0.63 15.15 1.83
C ILE A 110 1.35 13.82 2.04
N ALA A 111 2.44 13.82 2.83
CA ALA A 111 3.19 12.62 3.19
C ALA A 111 3.65 12.66 4.67
N ASP A 112 4.16 11.55 5.17
CA ASP A 112 4.78 11.52 6.50
C ASP A 112 6.11 12.31 6.52
N ASN A 113 6.58 12.66 7.72
CA ASN A 113 7.86 13.33 7.89
C ASN A 113 9.02 12.31 7.98
N HIS A 114 9.09 11.42 6.99
CA HIS A 114 10.23 10.50 6.88
C HIS A 114 11.39 11.17 6.14
N THR A 115 12.61 11.00 6.65
CA THR A 115 13.82 11.70 6.16
C THR A 115 14.13 11.40 4.69
N SER A 116 13.73 10.23 4.17
CA SER A 116 13.90 9.91 2.75
C SER A 116 13.09 10.80 1.82
N LEU A 117 11.96 11.33 2.28
CA LEU A 117 11.06 12.17 1.48
C LEU A 117 11.51 13.64 1.47
N CYS A 118 12.17 14.06 2.54
CA CYS A 118 12.63 15.44 2.75
C CYS A 118 14.03 15.68 2.18
N SER A 119 14.18 15.56 0.86
CA SER A 119 15.43 15.91 0.16
C SER A 119 15.28 17.18 -0.67
N LEU A 120 16.35 17.99 -0.76
CA LEU A 120 16.35 19.21 -1.57
C LEU A 120 15.95 18.95 -3.03
N PRO A 121 16.47 17.91 -3.72
CA PRO A 121 16.04 17.61 -5.10
C PRO A 121 14.54 17.29 -5.20
N ALA A 122 13.96 16.59 -4.22
CA ALA A 122 12.54 16.28 -4.21
C ALA A 122 11.68 17.56 -4.04
N VAL A 123 12.08 18.47 -3.15
CA VAL A 123 11.36 19.74 -2.92
C VAL A 123 11.42 20.62 -4.18
N LEU A 124 12.60 20.73 -4.82
CA LEU A 124 12.75 21.48 -6.06
C LEU A 124 11.91 20.88 -7.18
N PHE A 125 11.93 19.56 -7.33
CA PHE A 125 11.11 18.84 -8.31
C PHE A 125 9.61 19.09 -8.09
N CYS A 126 9.13 19.02 -6.86
CA CYS A 126 7.74 19.34 -6.53
C CYS A 126 7.38 20.77 -6.92
N ARG A 127 8.24 21.75 -6.58
CA ARG A 127 8.01 23.16 -6.90
C ARG A 127 7.93 23.39 -8.41
N GLU A 128 8.83 22.78 -9.19
CA GLU A 128 8.87 22.89 -10.65
C GLU A 128 7.64 22.27 -11.33
N ASN A 129 7.01 21.28 -10.69
CA ASN A 129 5.84 20.57 -11.22
C ASN A 129 4.51 21.00 -10.57
N HIS A 130 4.44 22.21 -9.98
CA HIS A 130 3.22 22.74 -9.35
C HIS A 130 2.64 21.84 -8.23
N ILE A 131 3.52 21.14 -7.52
CA ILE A 131 3.18 20.33 -6.36
C ILE A 131 3.59 21.08 -5.09
N THR A 132 2.63 21.35 -4.22
CA THR A 132 2.91 21.77 -2.85
C THR A 132 3.12 20.52 -2.01
N PHE A 133 4.32 20.33 -1.47
CA PHE A 133 4.64 19.18 -0.63
C PHE A 133 4.49 19.54 0.85
N LEU A 134 3.58 18.83 1.54
CA LEU A 134 3.29 19.03 2.96
C LEU A 134 3.64 17.76 3.74
N THR A 135 4.48 17.89 4.76
CA THR A 135 4.79 16.80 5.69
C THR A 135 4.01 16.93 6.98
N LEU A 136 3.54 15.80 7.51
CA LEU A 136 2.84 15.78 8.79
C LEU A 136 3.82 15.88 9.97
N PRO A 137 3.43 16.48 11.10
CA PRO A 137 4.27 16.50 12.30
C PRO A 137 4.74 15.09 12.71
N PRO A 138 5.97 14.97 13.24
CA PRO A 138 6.47 13.68 13.71
C PRO A 138 5.54 13.10 14.79
N HIS A 139 5.43 11.77 14.82
CA HIS A 139 4.58 11.01 15.74
C HIS A 139 3.06 11.27 15.63
N ALA A 140 2.60 12.04 14.64
CA ALA A 140 1.18 12.30 14.43
C ALA A 140 0.49 11.32 13.46
N SER A 141 1.21 10.33 12.89
CA SER A 141 0.66 9.41 11.88
C SER A 141 -0.61 8.69 12.36
N HIS A 142 -0.62 8.28 13.63
CA HIS A 142 -1.76 7.61 14.25
C HIS A 142 -3.03 8.46 14.37
N VAL A 143 -2.98 9.76 14.09
CA VAL A 143 -4.13 10.68 14.07
C VAL A 143 -4.35 11.22 12.67
N LEU A 144 -3.28 11.64 12.00
CA LEU A 144 -3.34 12.46 10.80
C LEU A 144 -3.15 11.69 9.49
N GLN A 145 -2.59 10.47 9.50
CA GLN A 145 -2.37 9.70 8.25
C GLN A 145 -3.65 9.00 7.81
N PRO A 146 -4.31 9.46 6.72
CA PRO A 146 -5.58 8.88 6.31
C PRO A 146 -5.40 7.47 5.73
N LEU A 147 -4.27 7.20 5.07
CA LEU A 147 -3.97 5.90 4.46
C LEU A 147 -3.80 4.80 5.51
N ASP A 148 -3.09 5.09 6.60
CA ASP A 148 -2.96 4.17 7.73
C ASP A 148 -4.30 3.79 8.36
N LYS A 149 -5.21 4.77 8.50
CA LYS A 149 -6.52 4.57 9.15
C LYS A 149 -7.54 3.90 8.25
N CYS A 150 -7.63 4.34 7.00
CA CYS A 150 -8.76 3.99 6.13
C CYS A 150 -8.41 2.90 5.12
N PHE A 151 -7.16 2.84 4.64
CA PHE A 151 -6.82 1.99 3.50
C PHE A 151 -5.94 0.80 3.87
N PHE A 152 -4.87 1.01 4.64
CA PHE A 152 -3.89 -0.04 4.91
C PHE A 152 -4.39 -1.14 5.85
N ALA A 153 -5.25 -0.80 6.82
CA ALA A 153 -5.85 -1.81 7.69
C ALA A 153 -6.77 -2.79 6.93
N PRO A 154 -7.71 -2.34 6.08
CA PRO A 154 -8.47 -3.21 5.18
C PRO A 154 -7.59 -3.96 4.18
N LEU A 155 -6.62 -3.28 3.55
CA LEU A 155 -5.70 -3.88 2.58
C LEU A 155 -4.96 -5.08 3.19
N LYS A 156 -4.38 -4.92 4.38
CA LYS A 156 -3.67 -5.99 5.09
C LYS A 156 -4.61 -7.15 5.47
N ALA A 157 -5.85 -6.86 5.86
CA ALA A 157 -6.83 -7.90 6.19
C ALA A 157 -7.21 -8.74 4.95
N LEU A 158 -7.49 -8.08 3.82
CA LEU A 158 -7.82 -8.76 2.57
C LEU A 158 -6.62 -9.54 2.02
N TYR A 159 -5.43 -8.96 2.08
CA TYR A 159 -4.19 -9.64 1.70
C TYR A 159 -3.99 -10.93 2.48
N SER A 160 -4.19 -10.90 3.80
CA SER A 160 -4.12 -12.08 4.63
C SER A 160 -5.13 -13.16 4.24
N SER A 161 -6.35 -12.76 3.87
CA SER A 161 -7.38 -13.69 3.41
C SER A 161 -7.01 -14.34 2.07
N GLU A 162 -6.50 -13.56 1.12
CA GLU A 162 -6.04 -14.08 -0.18
C GLU A 162 -4.82 -14.98 -0.04
N ALA A 163 -3.87 -14.62 0.83
CA ALA A 163 -2.72 -15.46 1.14
C ALA A 163 -3.15 -16.82 1.73
N GLU A 164 -4.14 -16.85 2.61
CA GLU A 164 -4.69 -18.09 3.17
C GLU A 164 -5.39 -18.94 2.11
N LYS A 165 -6.22 -18.34 1.25
CA LYS A 165 -6.85 -19.04 0.12
C LYS A 165 -5.80 -19.64 -0.81
N TRP A 166 -4.72 -18.91 -1.07
CA TRP A 166 -3.64 -19.38 -1.92
C TRP A 166 -2.90 -20.57 -1.30
N LEU A 167 -2.57 -20.51 0.00
CA LEU A 167 -1.93 -21.63 0.71
C LEU A 167 -2.81 -22.88 0.74
N ALA A 168 -4.12 -22.73 0.95
CA ALA A 168 -5.06 -23.85 0.91
C ALA A 168 -5.14 -24.51 -0.48
N LYS A 169 -5.04 -23.73 -1.55
CA LYS A 169 -5.02 -24.23 -2.94
C LYS A 169 -3.66 -24.81 -3.36
N ASN A 170 -2.58 -24.48 -2.66
CA ASN A 170 -1.21 -24.85 -3.02
C ASN A 170 -0.51 -25.56 -1.85
N PRO A 171 -0.95 -26.79 -1.49
CA PRO A 171 -0.36 -27.51 -0.37
C PRO A 171 1.14 -27.74 -0.59
N GLY A 172 1.93 -27.47 0.45
CA GLY A 172 3.40 -27.65 0.43
C GLY A 172 4.19 -26.53 -0.27
N LYS A 173 3.52 -25.50 -0.81
CA LYS A 173 4.19 -24.32 -1.37
C LYS A 173 4.22 -23.16 -0.38
N VAL A 174 5.23 -22.32 -0.53
CA VAL A 174 5.42 -21.10 0.26
C VAL A 174 5.12 -19.87 -0.59
N ILE A 175 4.57 -18.82 0.00
CA ILE A 175 4.39 -17.53 -0.66
C ILE A 175 5.76 -16.87 -0.77
N THR A 176 6.14 -16.48 -1.97
CA THR A 176 7.37 -15.74 -2.25
C THR A 176 7.03 -14.34 -2.75
N GLN A 177 8.05 -13.54 -3.04
CA GLN A 177 7.87 -12.21 -3.63
C GLN A 177 7.17 -12.23 -5.00
N TYR A 178 7.20 -13.36 -5.71
CA TYR A 178 6.58 -13.49 -7.04
C TYR A 178 5.04 -13.49 -6.96
N GLU A 179 4.46 -13.91 -5.84
CA GLU A 179 3.01 -13.95 -5.65
C GLU A 179 2.46 -12.64 -5.09
N VAL A 180 3.27 -11.85 -4.37
CA VAL A 180 2.84 -10.63 -3.65
C VAL A 180 2.14 -9.64 -4.58
N GLN A 181 2.73 -9.36 -5.75
CA GLN A 181 2.16 -8.40 -6.70
C GLN A 181 0.82 -8.89 -7.28
N GLY A 182 0.68 -10.20 -7.51
CA GLY A 182 -0.58 -10.81 -7.95
C GLY A 182 -1.70 -10.70 -6.90
N PHE A 183 -1.35 -10.83 -5.62
CA PHE A 183 -2.30 -10.57 -4.53
C PHE A 183 -2.70 -9.10 -4.52
N ILE A 184 -1.76 -8.15 -4.57
CA ILE A 184 -2.06 -6.71 -4.62
C ILE A 184 -2.98 -6.36 -5.80
N LYS A 185 -2.72 -6.93 -6.99
CA LYS A 185 -3.59 -6.76 -8.17
C LYS A 185 -5.01 -7.20 -7.91
N THR A 186 -5.19 -8.36 -7.28
CA THR A 186 -6.52 -8.88 -6.92
C THR A 186 -7.22 -7.94 -5.94
N LEU A 187 -6.50 -7.35 -5.00
CA LEU A 187 -7.06 -6.45 -3.99
C LEU A 187 -7.45 -5.07 -4.54
N ILE A 188 -6.71 -4.56 -5.53
CA ILE A 188 -6.94 -3.25 -6.13
C ILE A 188 -7.97 -3.34 -7.28
N ALA A 189 -8.11 -4.51 -7.91
CA ALA A 189 -9.15 -4.72 -8.92
C ALA A 189 -10.55 -4.61 -8.29
N PRO A 190 -11.53 -4.01 -8.99
CA PRO A 190 -12.91 -3.96 -8.51
C PRO A 190 -13.44 -5.40 -8.40
N GLN A 191 -13.62 -5.86 -7.18
CA GLN A 191 -14.20 -7.17 -6.92
C GLN A 191 -15.70 -7.12 -7.24
N PRO A 192 -16.28 -8.14 -7.92
CA PRO A 192 -17.72 -8.24 -8.07
C PRO A 192 -18.36 -8.36 -6.68
N GLY A 193 -19.00 -7.28 -6.23
CA GLY A 193 -19.61 -7.17 -4.91
C GLY A 193 -18.89 -6.28 -3.89
N PHE A 194 -17.67 -5.80 -4.16
CA PHE A 194 -16.99 -4.82 -3.32
C PHE A 194 -17.17 -3.42 -3.92
N ASN A 195 -18.25 -2.76 -3.51
CA ASN A 195 -18.53 -1.41 -3.96
C ASN A 195 -17.67 -0.43 -3.15
N SER A 196 -16.53 0.00 -3.71
CA SER A 196 -15.64 1.00 -3.09
C SER A 196 -16.39 2.27 -2.68
N GLN A 197 -17.49 2.58 -3.36
CA GLN A 197 -18.38 3.69 -3.03
C GLN A 197 -19.18 3.48 -1.74
N LYS A 198 -19.56 2.24 -1.37
CA LYS A 198 -20.38 1.99 -0.17
C LYS A 198 -19.61 2.22 1.14
N ASN A 199 -18.35 1.80 1.21
CA ASN A 199 -17.52 2.04 2.40
C ASN A 199 -17.10 3.51 2.53
N LEU A 200 -16.88 4.23 1.41
CA LEU A 200 -16.58 5.67 1.44
C LEU A 200 -17.81 6.50 1.81
N SER A 201 -19.02 6.12 1.37
CA SER A 201 -20.26 6.78 1.79
C SER A 201 -20.60 6.51 3.26
N GLU A 202 -20.38 5.30 3.77
CA GLU A 202 -20.57 5.00 5.21
C GLU A 202 -19.55 5.73 6.10
N LEU A 203 -18.33 5.97 5.60
CA LEU A 203 -17.33 6.77 6.29
C LEU A 203 -17.62 8.29 6.26
N GLN A 204 -18.24 8.82 5.20
CA GLN A 204 -18.68 10.22 5.15
C GLN A 204 -19.83 10.51 6.14
N VAL A 205 -20.74 9.55 6.35
CA VAL A 205 -21.83 9.71 7.33
C VAL A 205 -21.29 9.81 8.77
N LEU A 206 -20.17 9.13 9.07
CA LEU A 206 -19.52 9.22 10.39
C LEU A 206 -18.72 10.53 10.60
N SER A 207 -18.21 11.16 9.54
CA SER A 207 -17.51 12.46 9.68
C SER A 207 -18.45 13.65 9.89
N HIS A 208 -19.69 13.58 9.39
CA HIS A 208 -20.67 14.66 9.58
C HIS A 208 -21.26 14.72 11.00
N THR A 209 -21.07 13.69 11.82
CA THR A 209 -21.61 13.65 13.19
C THR A 209 -20.62 14.18 14.23
N THR A 210 -19.37 14.51 13.86
CA THR A 210 -18.31 14.87 14.84
C THR A 210 -17.70 16.26 14.65
N LEU A 211 -18.31 17.13 13.82
CA LEU A 211 -17.87 18.52 13.64
C LEU A 211 -19.04 19.49 13.84
N THR A 212 -19.54 19.54 15.07
CA THR A 212 -20.19 20.73 15.65
C THR A 212 -19.57 20.96 17.02
N LEU A 213 -18.46 21.69 17.02
CA LEU A 213 -17.99 22.58 18.09
C LEU A 213 -17.25 23.73 17.43
#